data_AF-A0A2R9AP40-F1
#
_entry.id   AF-A0A2R9AP40-F1
#
_cell.length_a   1.000
_cell.length_b   1.000
_cell.length_c   1.000
_cell.angle_alpha   90.00
_cell.angle_beta   90.00
_cell.angle_gamma   90.00
#
_symmetry.space_group_name_H-M   'P 1'
#
loop_
_entity.id
_entity.type
_entity.pdbx_description
1 polymer ?
#
loop_
_entity_poly.entity_id
_entity_poly.type
_entity_poly.pdbx_seq_one_letter_code
_entity_poly.pdbx_strand_id
1 'polypeptide(L)'
;MRTPVVMTLGMVFAPCGLLLNLTGTLAPGWRLVKGFLNQPVDVELYQGLWDMCREQSSRERECGQTDQWGYFEAQPVLVARALMVTSLAATVLGLLLASLGVRCWHDEPNFVLAGLSGVVLFVAGLLSLIPVSWYNHFLGDRDVLPAPASPVTVQVSYSLVLGYLGSCLLLLGGFSLALSFAPWCEERCRRRRKAPSAGPRRSSVSTIQVEWPEPDLAPAIKYYSDGQHRPPPAQHRKPKPKVGFPMPRPRPKAYTNSVDVLDGEGWESQDAPSCSTHPCDSSLPCDSDL
;
A
#
# COMPACT_ATOMS: atom_id res chain seq x y z
N MET A 1 10.32 14.27 13.20
CA MET A 1 9.53 13.38 12.33
C MET A 1 10.52 12.59 11.47
N ARG A 2 10.67 11.27 11.68
CA ARG A 2 11.50 10.44 10.77
C ARG A 2 10.65 10.13 9.55
N THR A 3 11.04 10.59 8.37
CA THR A 3 10.44 10.09 7.14
C THR A 3 10.62 8.57 7.10
N PRO A 4 9.55 7.80 6.90
CA PRO A 4 9.67 6.35 6.90
C PRO A 4 10.53 5.96 5.70
N VAL A 5 11.53 5.09 5.93
CA VAL A 5 12.55 4.68 4.95
C VAL A 5 11.93 4.27 3.61
N VAL A 6 10.75 3.64 3.64
CA VAL A 6 9.99 3.20 2.47
C VAL A 6 9.60 4.32 1.51
N MET A 7 9.35 5.54 2.01
CA MET A 7 9.02 6.70 1.16
C MET A 7 10.28 7.23 0.46
N THR A 8 11.40 7.31 1.18
CA THR A 8 12.68 7.75 0.59
C THR A 8 13.14 6.81 -0.51
N LEU A 9 13.03 5.49 -0.29
CA LEU A 9 13.39 4.49 -1.31
C LEU A 9 12.57 4.66 -2.58
N GLY A 10 11.25 4.81 -2.47
CA GLY A 10 10.41 4.98 -3.65
C GLY A 10 10.66 6.29 -4.40
N MET A 11 10.95 7.38 -3.68
CA MET A 11 11.32 8.67 -4.28
C MET A 11 12.65 8.64 -5.03
N VAL A 12 13.58 7.74 -4.67
CA VAL A 12 14.87 7.57 -5.37
C VAL A 12 14.77 6.56 -6.51
N PHE A 13 14.05 5.44 -6.30
CA PHE A 13 13.93 4.39 -7.31
C PHE A 13 13.03 4.77 -8.49
N ALA A 14 11.97 5.55 -8.26
CA ALA A 14 11.07 5.98 -9.33
C ALA A 14 11.76 6.83 -10.42
N PRO A 15 12.53 7.91 -10.12
CA PRO A 15 13.22 8.67 -11.15
C PRO A 15 14.37 7.88 -11.79
N CYS A 16 15.08 7.04 -11.02
CA CYS A 16 16.13 6.18 -11.58
C CYS A 16 15.54 5.19 -12.60
N GLY A 17 14.45 4.50 -12.24
CA GLY A 17 13.80 3.58 -13.15
C GLY A 17 13.12 4.28 -14.34
N LEU A 18 12.66 5.54 -14.20
CA LEU A 18 12.21 6.35 -15.34
C LEU A 18 13.35 6.57 -16.34
N LEU A 19 14.53 6.97 -15.86
CA LEU A 19 15.70 7.21 -16.72
C LEU A 19 16.17 5.93 -17.44
N LEU A 20 16.18 4.81 -16.72
CA LEU A 20 16.54 3.52 -17.31
C LEU A 20 15.55 3.05 -18.36
N ASN A 21 14.23 3.14 -18.09
CA ASN A 21 13.20 2.78 -19.08
C ASN A 21 13.19 3.75 -20.27
N LEU A 22 13.43 5.04 -20.04
CA LEU A 22 13.52 6.04 -21.11
C LEU A 22 14.70 5.71 -22.04
N THR A 23 15.87 5.45 -21.44
CA THR A 23 17.06 5.06 -22.18
C THR A 23 16.85 3.73 -22.90
N GLY A 24 16.26 2.74 -22.23
CA GLY A 24 15.93 1.44 -22.83
C GLY A 24 14.95 1.55 -24.00
N THR A 25 14.01 2.49 -23.94
CA THR A 25 13.00 2.70 -24.99
C THR A 25 13.60 3.44 -26.20
N LEU A 26 14.42 4.45 -25.97
CA LEU A 26 14.98 5.30 -27.03
C LEU A 26 16.26 4.73 -27.66
N ALA A 27 17.03 3.94 -26.93
CA ALA A 27 18.32 3.46 -27.42
C ALA A 27 18.16 2.39 -28.51
N PRO A 28 18.96 2.45 -29.59
CA PRO A 28 18.97 1.46 -30.66
C PRO A 28 19.77 0.23 -30.24
N GLY A 29 19.22 -0.63 -29.38
CA GLY A 29 19.97 -1.78 -28.86
C GLY A 29 19.16 -2.79 -28.07
N TRP A 30 17.98 -3.19 -28.57
CA TRP A 30 17.15 -4.24 -27.95
C TRP A 30 17.69 -5.62 -28.29
N ARG A 31 18.05 -5.83 -29.56
CA ARG A 31 18.76 -7.02 -30.02
C ARG A 31 20.01 -6.64 -30.80
N LEU A 32 21.00 -7.53 -30.73
CA LEU A 32 22.26 -7.43 -31.44
C LEU A 32 22.37 -8.61 -32.41
N VAL A 33 22.61 -8.32 -33.67
CA VAL A 33 22.73 -9.32 -34.73
C VAL A 33 24.15 -9.27 -35.29
N LYS A 34 24.86 -10.39 -35.25
CA LYS A 34 26.26 -10.53 -35.73
C LYS A 34 26.42 -11.81 -36.56
N GLY A 35 27.58 -11.95 -37.21
CA GLY A 35 27.93 -13.19 -37.94
C GLY A 35 27.34 -13.26 -39.35
N PHE A 36 27.24 -12.12 -40.04
CA PHE A 36 26.83 -12.07 -41.43
C PHE A 36 27.88 -12.75 -42.33
N LEU A 37 27.46 -13.70 -43.18
CA LEU A 37 28.36 -14.37 -44.14
C LEU A 37 28.78 -13.46 -45.31
N ASN A 38 27.89 -12.56 -45.74
CA ASN A 38 28.09 -11.69 -46.91
C ASN A 38 28.68 -10.32 -46.54
N GLN A 39 29.09 -10.13 -45.30
CA GLN A 39 29.63 -8.87 -44.77
C GLN A 39 30.89 -9.16 -43.94
N PRO A 40 31.75 -8.17 -43.72
CA PRO A 40 32.91 -8.34 -42.85
C PRO A 40 32.48 -8.76 -41.43
N VAL A 41 33.31 -9.59 -40.78
CA VAL A 41 33.04 -10.18 -39.44
C VAL A 41 32.81 -9.10 -38.37
N ASP A 42 33.41 -7.92 -38.57
CA ASP A 42 33.32 -6.77 -37.66
C ASP A 42 32.03 -5.94 -37.80
N VAL A 43 31.06 -6.42 -38.59
CA VAL A 43 29.75 -5.76 -38.76
C VAL A 43 28.77 -6.26 -37.71
N GLU A 44 28.26 -5.32 -36.93
CA GLU A 44 27.29 -5.55 -35.87
C GLU A 44 26.03 -4.71 -36.14
N LEU A 45 24.86 -5.33 -36.11
CA LEU A 45 23.59 -4.65 -36.32
C LEU A 45 22.84 -4.55 -35.01
N TYR A 46 22.73 -3.33 -34.51
CA TYR A 46 21.98 -2.98 -33.31
C TYR A 46 20.57 -2.56 -33.71
N GLN A 47 19.57 -3.28 -33.22
CA GLN A 47 18.18 -2.99 -33.55
C GLN A 47 17.46 -2.55 -32.30
N GLY A 48 16.95 -1.32 -32.30
CA GLY A 48 16.13 -0.77 -31.25
C GLY A 48 14.66 -0.94 -31.51
N LEU A 49 13.89 -0.14 -30.80
CA LEU A 49 12.45 -0.08 -30.97
C LEU A 49 12.04 0.96 -32.00
N TRP A 50 12.77 2.07 -32.12
CA TRP A 50 12.45 3.19 -33.03
C TRP A 50 13.40 3.32 -34.21
N ASP A 51 14.65 2.91 -33.99
CA ASP A 51 15.72 3.05 -34.96
C ASP A 51 16.64 1.83 -34.89
N MET A 52 17.42 1.64 -35.94
CA MET A 52 18.43 0.60 -36.03
C MET A 52 19.73 1.16 -36.59
N CYS A 53 20.83 0.76 -35.96
CA CYS A 53 22.16 1.22 -36.26
C CYS A 53 23.05 0.06 -36.65
N ARG A 54 23.83 0.29 -37.71
CA ARG A 54 24.87 -0.62 -38.15
C ARG A 54 26.22 -0.07 -37.68
N GLU A 55 27.00 -0.91 -37.03
CA GLU A 55 28.36 -0.59 -36.61
C GLU A 55 29.34 -1.47 -37.38
N GLN A 56 30.40 -0.86 -37.91
CA GLN A 56 31.48 -1.57 -38.58
C GLN A 56 32.81 -1.17 -37.92
N SER A 57 33.52 -2.16 -37.36
CA SER A 57 34.86 -1.97 -36.78
C SER A 57 34.93 -0.89 -35.67
N SER A 58 33.88 -0.77 -34.86
CA SER A 58 33.73 0.17 -33.71
C SER A 58 33.91 1.67 -34.00
N ARG A 59 34.19 2.04 -35.25
CA ARG A 59 34.62 3.40 -35.64
C ARG A 59 33.64 4.08 -36.57
N GLU A 60 32.84 3.29 -37.28
CA GLU A 60 31.77 3.75 -38.16
C GLU A 60 30.43 3.26 -37.60
N ARG A 61 29.56 4.18 -37.19
CA ARG A 61 28.20 3.90 -36.68
C ARG A 61 27.19 4.67 -37.52
N GLU A 62 26.45 3.93 -38.34
CA GLU A 62 25.42 4.47 -39.22
C GLU A 62 24.04 4.08 -38.69
N CYS A 63 23.30 5.05 -38.14
CA CYS A 63 21.91 4.89 -37.70
C CYS A 63 20.90 5.27 -38.81
N GLY A 64 19.63 4.88 -38.67
CA GLY A 64 18.60 5.13 -39.67
C GLY A 64 18.62 4.14 -40.83
N GLN A 65 19.07 2.91 -40.61
CA GLN A 65 19.09 1.88 -41.66
C GLN A 65 17.64 1.60 -42.12
N THR A 66 17.47 1.17 -43.38
CA THR A 66 16.14 0.83 -43.94
C THR A 66 15.70 -0.56 -43.54
N ASP A 67 14.44 -0.71 -43.09
CA ASP A 67 13.87 -2.00 -42.69
C ASP A 67 13.55 -2.87 -43.91
N GLN A 68 14.52 -3.71 -44.29
CA GLN A 68 14.36 -4.67 -45.39
C GLN A 68 13.60 -5.94 -44.98
N TRP A 69 13.44 -6.20 -43.67
CA TRP A 69 12.97 -7.49 -43.15
C TRP A 69 11.62 -7.38 -42.42
N GLY A 70 11.01 -6.20 -42.40
CA GLY A 70 9.74 -5.96 -41.71
C GLY A 70 9.85 -6.11 -40.19
N TYR A 71 11.02 -5.84 -39.61
CA TYR A 71 11.23 -5.94 -38.17
C TYR A 71 10.33 -4.99 -37.38
N PHE A 72 10.09 -3.77 -37.85
CA PHE A 72 9.26 -2.80 -37.14
C PHE A 72 7.76 -3.13 -37.17
N GLU A 73 7.32 -3.94 -38.13
CA GLU A 73 5.96 -4.46 -38.22
C GLU A 73 5.74 -5.73 -37.40
N ALA A 74 6.80 -6.30 -36.83
CA ALA A 74 6.69 -7.46 -35.97
C ALA A 74 5.82 -7.15 -34.74
N GLN A 75 4.85 -8.02 -34.47
CA GLN A 75 3.90 -7.84 -33.37
C GLN A 75 4.57 -7.57 -32.00
N PRO A 76 5.68 -8.26 -31.61
CA PRO A 76 6.35 -7.97 -30.35
C PRO A 76 6.92 -6.55 -30.27
N VAL A 77 7.40 -6.00 -31.39
CA VAL A 77 7.96 -4.65 -31.48
C VAL A 77 6.86 -3.61 -31.34
N LEU A 78 5.74 -3.76 -32.05
CA LEU A 78 4.59 -2.86 -31.96
C LEU A 78 3.99 -2.83 -30.54
N VAL A 79 3.80 -4.01 -29.94
CA VAL A 79 3.31 -4.13 -28.57
C VAL A 79 4.31 -3.50 -27.58
N ALA A 80 5.60 -3.76 -27.75
CA ALA A 80 6.63 -3.15 -26.91
C ALA A 80 6.65 -1.62 -27.02
N ARG A 81 6.45 -1.04 -28.21
CA ARG A 81 6.35 0.42 -28.39
C ARG A 81 5.20 1.00 -27.58
N ALA A 82 4.02 0.44 -27.74
CA ALA A 82 2.82 0.91 -27.04
C ALA A 82 2.98 0.78 -25.51
N LEU A 83 3.42 -0.38 -25.03
CA LEU A 83 3.54 -0.66 -23.60
C LEU A 83 4.67 0.15 -22.94
N MET A 84 5.82 0.33 -23.60
CA MET A 84 6.91 1.16 -23.06
C MET A 84 6.51 2.63 -22.99
N VAL A 85 5.88 3.18 -24.04
CA VAL A 85 5.44 4.60 -24.05
C VAL A 85 4.37 4.85 -22.99
N THR A 86 3.39 3.94 -22.87
CA THR A 86 2.35 4.05 -21.83
C THR A 86 2.92 3.89 -20.42
N SER A 87 3.89 3.00 -20.22
CA SER A 87 4.63 2.87 -18.95
C SER A 87 5.37 4.17 -18.60
N LEU A 88 6.10 4.78 -19.54
CA LEU A 88 6.79 6.04 -19.33
C LEU A 88 5.82 7.16 -18.94
N ALA A 89 4.70 7.30 -19.65
CA ALA A 89 3.67 8.27 -19.34
C ALA A 89 3.07 8.04 -17.93
N ALA A 90 2.77 6.79 -17.59
CA ALA A 90 2.27 6.42 -16.26
C ALA A 90 3.30 6.69 -15.16
N THR A 91 4.59 6.51 -15.44
CA THR A 91 5.68 6.78 -14.48
C THR A 91 5.82 8.27 -14.21
N VAL A 92 5.76 9.10 -15.26
CA VAL A 92 5.75 10.56 -15.11
C VAL A 92 4.54 11.00 -14.29
N LEU A 93 3.34 10.47 -14.59
CA LEU A 93 2.14 10.76 -13.80
C LEU A 93 2.30 10.32 -12.33
N GLY A 94 2.85 9.12 -12.11
CA GLY A 94 3.15 8.60 -10.77
C GLY A 94 4.13 9.49 -10.00
N LEU A 95 5.18 9.98 -10.64
CA LEU A 95 6.14 10.92 -10.05
C LEU A 95 5.52 12.27 -9.72
N LEU A 96 4.65 12.80 -10.59
CA LEU A 96 3.90 14.03 -10.31
C LEU A 96 3.00 13.83 -9.09
N LEU A 97 2.26 12.73 -9.01
CA LEU A 97 1.45 12.40 -7.83
C LEU A 97 2.31 12.21 -6.57
N ALA A 98 3.48 11.57 -6.69
CA ALA A 98 4.39 11.36 -5.58
C ALA A 98 4.95 12.70 -5.04
N SER A 99 5.38 13.60 -5.93
CA SER A 99 5.86 14.94 -5.56
C SER A 99 4.76 15.78 -4.89
N LEU A 100 3.53 15.72 -5.39
CA LEU A 100 2.37 16.35 -4.75
C LEU A 100 1.99 15.70 -3.42
N GLY A 101 2.22 14.39 -3.26
CA GLY A 101 1.97 13.65 -2.02
C GLY A 101 2.97 13.97 -0.91
N VAL A 102 4.24 14.16 -1.27
CA VAL A 102 5.33 14.50 -0.35
C VAL A 102 5.38 15.98 0.00
N ARG A 103 4.74 16.86 -0.81
CA ARG A 103 4.52 18.31 -0.59
C ARG A 103 5.43 18.91 0.50
N CYS A 104 6.65 19.28 0.13
CA CYS A 104 7.64 19.95 0.99
C CYS A 104 7.20 21.32 1.57
N TRP A 105 5.93 21.72 1.45
CA TRP A 105 5.44 23.07 1.72
C TRP A 105 4.23 23.13 2.69
N HIS A 106 3.75 22.02 3.23
CA HIS A 106 2.66 22.01 4.21
C HIS A 106 2.91 20.96 5.30
N ASP A 107 2.51 21.27 6.54
CA ASP A 107 2.84 20.47 7.73
C ASP A 107 2.19 19.06 7.78
N GLU A 108 1.20 18.76 6.93
CA GLU A 108 0.42 17.51 6.94
C GLU A 108 0.60 16.71 5.62
N PRO A 109 1.31 15.57 5.62
CA PRO A 109 1.49 14.74 4.43
C PRO A 109 0.20 13.99 4.06
N ASN A 110 -0.19 14.06 2.78
CA ASN A 110 -1.34 13.33 2.25
C ASN A 110 -0.97 11.87 1.94
N PHE A 111 -0.99 10.99 2.94
CA PHE A 111 -0.69 9.55 2.80
C PHE A 111 -1.50 8.84 1.70
N VAL A 112 -2.71 9.31 1.41
CA VAL A 112 -3.55 8.79 0.31
C VAL A 112 -2.91 9.02 -1.05
N LEU A 113 -2.38 10.22 -1.26
CA LEU A 113 -1.82 10.62 -2.56
C LEU A 113 -0.47 9.95 -2.79
N ALA A 114 0.34 9.83 -1.74
CA ALA A 114 1.62 9.09 -1.77
C ALA A 114 1.42 7.58 -1.97
N GLY A 115 0.36 7.00 -1.41
CA GLY A 115 0.00 5.64 -1.69
C GLY A 115 -0.47 5.46 -3.15
N LEU A 116 -1.33 6.36 -3.63
CA LEU A 116 -1.91 6.28 -4.97
C LEU A 116 -0.81 6.38 -6.04
N SER A 117 0.17 7.27 -5.83
CA SER A 117 1.34 7.33 -6.70
C SER A 117 2.13 6.03 -6.73
N GLY A 118 2.29 5.36 -5.58
CA GLY A 118 2.92 4.05 -5.49
C GLY A 118 2.22 2.98 -6.34
N VAL A 119 0.88 2.93 -6.31
CA VAL A 119 0.10 1.99 -7.15
C VAL A 119 0.28 2.30 -8.63
N VAL A 120 0.24 3.57 -9.03
CA VAL A 120 0.45 3.99 -10.42
C VAL A 120 1.86 3.62 -10.90
N LEU A 121 2.88 3.85 -10.07
CA LEU A 121 4.28 3.49 -10.37
C LEU A 121 4.48 1.96 -10.46
N PHE A 122 3.81 1.19 -9.60
CA PHE A 122 3.85 -0.27 -9.65
C PHE A 122 3.23 -0.79 -10.95
N VAL A 123 2.06 -0.28 -11.33
CA VAL A 123 1.43 -0.63 -12.61
C VAL A 123 2.32 -0.21 -13.78
N ALA A 124 2.94 0.96 -13.73
CA ALA A 124 3.89 1.39 -14.77
C ALA A 124 5.08 0.41 -14.91
N GLY A 125 5.64 -0.07 -13.79
CA GLY A 125 6.71 -1.07 -13.79
C GLY A 125 6.27 -2.42 -14.39
N LEU A 126 5.02 -2.84 -14.17
CA LEU A 126 4.46 -4.03 -14.84
C LEU A 126 4.31 -3.81 -16.35
N LEU A 127 3.81 -2.64 -16.75
CA LEU A 127 3.64 -2.31 -18.17
C LEU A 127 4.96 -2.28 -18.94
N SER A 128 6.09 -1.94 -18.31
CA SER A 128 7.41 -2.03 -18.95
C SER A 128 8.03 -3.44 -18.85
N LEU A 129 7.76 -4.20 -17.78
CA LEU A 129 8.32 -5.55 -17.61
C LEU A 129 7.72 -6.58 -18.57
N ILE A 130 6.40 -6.50 -18.82
CA ILE A 130 5.67 -7.39 -19.73
C ILE A 130 6.28 -7.41 -21.15
N PRO A 131 6.42 -6.28 -21.86
CA PRO A 131 6.98 -6.27 -23.21
C PRO A 131 8.45 -6.70 -23.25
N VAL A 132 9.25 -6.32 -22.25
CA VAL A 132 10.67 -6.73 -22.17
C VAL A 132 10.79 -8.24 -22.03
N SER A 133 9.99 -8.83 -21.14
CA SER A 133 10.00 -10.29 -20.90
C SER A 133 9.47 -11.05 -22.11
N TRP A 134 8.38 -10.56 -22.70
CA TRP A 134 7.81 -11.14 -23.92
C TRP A 134 8.79 -11.09 -25.09
N TYR A 135 9.39 -9.93 -25.34
CA TYR A 135 10.39 -9.77 -26.41
C TYR A 135 11.59 -10.71 -26.19
N ASN A 136 12.09 -10.82 -24.96
CA ASN A 136 13.19 -11.72 -24.62
C ASN A 136 12.82 -13.21 -24.86
N HIS A 137 11.58 -13.59 -24.59
CA HIS A 137 11.10 -14.95 -24.85
C HIS A 137 11.10 -15.30 -26.34
N PHE A 138 10.65 -14.38 -27.20
CA PHE A 138 10.61 -14.57 -28.66
C PHE A 138 11.91 -14.22 -29.38
N LEU A 139 12.97 -13.82 -28.66
CA LEU A 139 14.22 -13.36 -29.27
C LEU A 139 14.86 -14.41 -30.20
N GLY A 140 14.72 -15.69 -29.87
CA GLY A 140 15.23 -16.82 -30.66
C GLY A 140 14.29 -17.27 -31.79
N ASP A 141 13.03 -16.84 -31.77
CA ASP A 141 12.00 -17.25 -32.71
C ASP A 141 12.05 -16.39 -33.98
N ARG A 142 12.42 -17.01 -35.10
CA ARG A 142 12.61 -16.35 -36.40
C ARG A 142 11.30 -16.11 -37.14
N ASP A 143 10.23 -16.81 -36.78
CA ASP A 143 8.90 -16.65 -37.40
C ASP A 143 8.20 -15.42 -36.81
N VAL A 144 8.43 -15.15 -35.52
CA VAL A 144 7.84 -14.01 -34.80
C VAL A 144 8.71 -12.75 -34.90
N LEU A 145 10.04 -12.89 -34.86
CA LEU A 145 10.99 -11.80 -35.06
C LEU A 145 11.83 -12.07 -36.33
N PRO A 146 11.48 -11.45 -37.47
CA PRO A 146 12.23 -11.61 -38.70
C PRO A 146 13.71 -11.26 -38.50
N ALA A 147 14.59 -12.10 -39.00
CA ALA A 147 16.02 -11.87 -39.01
C ALA A 147 16.61 -12.32 -40.36
N PRO A 148 17.77 -11.79 -40.77
CA PRO A 148 18.43 -12.17 -42.02
C PRO A 148 18.59 -13.69 -42.15
N ALA A 149 18.39 -14.21 -43.37
CA ALA A 149 18.44 -15.64 -43.68
C ALA A 149 19.85 -16.27 -43.60
N SER A 150 20.91 -15.46 -43.58
CA SER A 150 22.28 -15.90 -43.27
C SER A 150 22.38 -16.46 -41.84
N PRO A 151 23.38 -17.30 -41.51
CA PRO A 151 23.58 -17.84 -40.16
C PRO A 151 24.06 -16.76 -39.19
N VAL A 152 23.18 -15.79 -38.91
CA VAL A 152 23.41 -14.69 -37.98
C VAL A 152 23.04 -15.12 -36.58
N THR A 153 23.87 -14.75 -35.63
CA THR A 153 23.60 -14.94 -34.20
C THR A 153 22.84 -13.73 -33.68
N VAL A 154 21.73 -13.98 -32.99
CA VAL A 154 20.92 -12.95 -32.33
C VAL A 154 21.19 -13.03 -30.84
N GLN A 155 21.57 -11.90 -30.24
CA GLN A 155 21.91 -11.78 -28.83
C GLN A 155 21.11 -10.63 -28.18
N VAL A 156 20.92 -10.75 -26.87
CA VAL A 156 20.34 -9.65 -26.05
C VAL A 156 21.32 -8.48 -26.05
N SER A 157 20.80 -7.27 -26.17
CA SER A 157 21.61 -6.05 -26.15
C SER A 157 21.28 -5.17 -24.95
N TYR A 158 22.08 -4.13 -24.74
CA TYR A 158 22.16 -3.35 -23.50
C TYR A 158 20.82 -2.68 -23.14
N SER A 159 20.03 -2.23 -24.10
CA SER A 159 18.79 -1.50 -23.81
C SER A 159 17.73 -2.38 -23.14
N LEU A 160 17.73 -3.69 -23.45
CA LEU A 160 16.80 -4.66 -22.89
C LEU A 160 17.11 -4.93 -21.42
N VAL A 161 18.41 -4.97 -21.09
CA VAL A 161 18.89 -5.05 -19.70
C VAL A 161 18.52 -3.78 -18.92
N LEU A 162 18.69 -2.60 -19.52
CA LEU A 162 18.28 -1.33 -18.90
C LEU A 162 16.77 -1.28 -18.65
N GLY A 163 15.95 -1.73 -19.60
CA GLY A 163 14.49 -1.83 -19.43
C GLY A 163 14.10 -2.80 -18.30
N TYR A 164 14.78 -3.94 -18.19
CA TYR A 164 14.55 -4.90 -17.10
C TYR A 164 14.91 -4.30 -15.73
N LEU A 165 16.10 -3.69 -15.60
CA LEU A 165 16.53 -3.01 -14.38
C LEU A 165 15.59 -1.85 -14.02
N GLY A 166 15.22 -1.03 -15.00
CA GLY A 166 14.29 0.09 -14.81
C GLY A 166 12.91 -0.38 -14.33
N SER A 167 12.38 -1.45 -14.90
CA SER A 167 11.11 -2.05 -14.50
C SER A 167 11.16 -2.57 -13.05
N CYS A 168 12.23 -3.27 -12.68
CA CYS A 168 12.43 -3.74 -11.30
C CYS A 168 12.49 -2.58 -10.29
N LEU A 169 13.20 -1.49 -10.62
CA LEU A 169 13.25 -0.30 -9.76
C LEU A 169 11.88 0.37 -9.62
N LEU A 170 11.09 0.46 -10.69
CA LEU A 170 9.72 0.98 -10.65
C LEU A 170 8.81 0.09 -9.80
N LEU A 171 8.91 -1.23 -9.91
CA LEU A 171 8.13 -2.17 -9.11
C LEU A 171 8.47 -2.05 -7.63
N LEU A 172 9.76 -2.06 -7.29
CA LEU A 172 10.21 -1.93 -5.89
C LEU A 172 9.86 -0.56 -5.31
N GLY A 173 10.08 0.52 -6.06
CA GLY A 173 9.75 1.87 -5.62
C GLY A 173 8.26 2.14 -5.53
N GLY A 174 7.48 1.63 -6.49
CA GLY A 174 6.02 1.69 -6.48
C GLY A 174 5.42 0.90 -5.32
N PHE A 175 5.91 -0.32 -5.09
CA PHE A 175 5.51 -1.15 -3.96
C PHE A 175 5.85 -0.47 -2.62
N SER A 176 7.07 0.07 -2.46
CA SER A 176 7.47 0.74 -1.22
C SER A 176 6.62 1.98 -0.93
N LEU A 177 6.26 2.76 -1.95
CA LEU A 177 5.34 3.90 -1.81
C LEU A 177 3.91 3.43 -1.51
N ALA A 178 3.44 2.36 -2.16
CA ALA A 178 2.11 1.80 -1.92
C ALA A 178 1.94 1.30 -0.47
N LEU A 179 2.99 0.79 0.17
CA LEU A 179 2.97 0.43 1.59
C LEU A 179 2.68 1.62 2.52
N SER A 180 2.89 2.85 2.06
CA SER A 180 2.51 4.07 2.80
C SER A 180 0.99 4.22 2.97
N PHE A 181 0.16 3.44 2.24
CA PHE A 181 -1.28 3.33 2.50
C PHE A 181 -1.63 2.61 3.79
N ALA A 182 -0.78 1.71 4.29
CA ALA A 182 -1.07 0.88 5.46
C ALA A 182 -1.45 1.71 6.72
N PRO A 183 -0.67 2.72 7.14
CA PRO A 183 -1.03 3.54 8.31
C PRO A 183 -2.30 4.37 8.09
N TRP A 184 -2.56 4.82 6.86
CA TRP A 184 -3.80 5.53 6.55
C TRP A 184 -5.03 4.62 6.62
N CYS A 185 -4.90 3.38 6.11
CA CYS A 185 -5.96 2.39 6.15
C CYS A 185 -6.27 1.97 7.60
N GLU A 186 -5.23 1.81 8.43
CA GLU A 186 -5.37 1.49 9.84
C GLU A 186 -6.10 2.59 10.63
N GLU A 187 -5.73 3.86 10.44
CA GLU A 187 -6.41 4.98 11.11
C GLU A 187 -7.86 5.13 10.64
N ARG A 188 -8.16 4.89 9.36
CA ARG A 188 -9.53 4.91 8.84
C ARG A 188 -10.36 3.75 9.37
N CYS A 189 -9.78 2.55 9.48
CA CYS A 189 -10.42 1.39 10.10
C CYS A 189 -10.69 1.64 11.59
N ARG A 190 -9.74 2.24 12.31
CA ARG A 190 -9.89 2.62 13.72
C ARG A 190 -11.00 3.65 13.91
N ARG A 191 -11.08 4.66 13.04
CA ARG A 191 -12.17 5.66 13.06
C ARG A 191 -13.53 5.04 12.73
N ARG A 192 -13.60 4.10 11.77
CA ARG A 192 -14.84 3.35 11.49
C ARG A 192 -15.28 2.47 12.65
N ARG A 193 -14.35 1.79 13.34
CA ARG A 193 -14.66 1.00 14.56
C ARG A 193 -15.11 1.88 15.74
N LYS A 194 -14.63 3.13 15.82
CA LYS A 194 -15.02 4.09 16.86
C LYS A 194 -16.27 4.92 16.51
N ALA A 195 -16.76 4.85 15.27
CA ALA A 195 -18.01 5.51 14.91
C ALA A 195 -19.15 4.85 15.70
N PRO A 196 -19.94 5.60 16.47
CA PRO A 196 -21.04 5.01 17.23
C PRO A 196 -21.99 4.34 16.24
N SER A 197 -22.36 3.08 16.51
CA SER A 197 -23.38 2.39 15.72
C SER A 197 -24.63 3.26 15.72
N ALA A 198 -25.03 3.78 14.56
CA ALA A 198 -26.35 4.35 14.32
C ALA A 198 -27.39 3.21 14.30
N GLY A 199 -27.45 2.42 15.37
CA GLY A 199 -28.59 1.57 15.65
C GLY A 199 -29.66 2.44 16.29
N PRO A 200 -30.96 2.23 16.00
CA PRO A 200 -32.02 2.94 16.71
C PRO A 200 -31.86 2.62 18.20
N ARG A 201 -31.59 3.65 19.01
CA ARG A 201 -31.64 3.54 20.47
C ARG A 201 -33.05 3.11 20.83
N ARG A 202 -33.24 1.83 21.09
CA ARG A 202 -34.47 1.31 21.69
C ARG A 202 -34.51 1.86 23.11
N SER A 203 -35.22 2.97 23.29
CA SER A 203 -35.48 3.55 24.61
C SER A 203 -36.42 2.61 25.36
N SER A 204 -35.88 1.59 26.03
CA SER A 204 -36.66 0.84 27.02
C SER A 204 -36.66 1.61 28.33
N VAL A 205 -37.42 2.70 28.36
CA VAL A 205 -37.92 3.25 29.62
C VAL A 205 -39.25 2.55 29.87
N SER A 206 -39.21 1.39 30.53
CA SER A 206 -40.41 0.81 31.14
C SER A 206 -40.58 1.45 32.51
N THR A 207 -41.21 2.63 32.56
CA THR A 207 -41.73 3.15 33.81
C THR A 207 -42.96 2.33 34.17
N ILE A 208 -42.79 1.31 35.02
CA ILE A 208 -43.92 0.67 35.70
C ILE A 208 -44.54 1.72 36.63
N GLN A 209 -45.74 2.18 36.29
CA GLN A 209 -46.59 2.94 37.19
C GLN A 209 -47.17 1.95 38.21
N VAL A 210 -46.72 2.02 39.46
CA VAL A 210 -47.36 1.29 40.57
C VAL A 210 -48.44 2.22 41.12
N GLU A 211 -49.69 1.93 40.77
CA GLU A 211 -50.86 2.55 41.40
C GLU A 211 -50.99 1.96 42.81
N TRP A 212 -50.75 2.75 43.85
CA TRP A 212 -50.97 2.33 45.23
C TRP A 212 -52.46 2.49 45.56
N PRO A 213 -53.14 1.47 46.13
CA PRO A 213 -54.49 1.62 46.64
C PRO A 213 -54.53 2.63 47.79
N GLU A 214 -55.43 3.60 47.72
CA GLU A 214 -55.66 4.61 48.75
C GLU A 214 -56.18 3.90 50.03
N PRO A 215 -55.50 4.03 51.20
CA PRO A 215 -55.97 3.39 52.42
C PRO A 215 -57.22 4.12 52.96
N ASP A 216 -58.24 3.33 53.30
CA ASP A 216 -59.52 3.78 53.85
C ASP A 216 -59.33 4.72 55.06
N LEU A 217 -59.94 5.91 54.99
CA LEU A 217 -60.00 6.83 56.11
C LEU A 217 -60.76 6.17 57.27
N ALA A 218 -60.05 5.85 58.36
CA ALA A 218 -60.68 5.52 59.62
C ALA A 218 -61.55 6.72 60.09
N PRO A 219 -62.78 6.48 60.59
CA PRO A 219 -63.66 7.55 61.02
C PRO A 219 -63.05 8.32 62.19
N ALA A 220 -62.99 9.64 62.05
CA ALA A 220 -62.57 10.54 63.11
C ALA A 220 -63.46 10.37 64.35
N ILE A 221 -62.84 10.00 65.47
CA ILE A 221 -63.45 9.99 66.79
C ILE A 221 -63.82 11.46 67.13
N LYS A 222 -65.11 11.80 67.06
CA LYS A 222 -65.63 13.11 67.50
C LYS A 222 -65.67 13.16 69.03
N TYR A 223 -64.70 13.83 69.65
CA TYR A 223 -64.92 14.41 70.97
C TYR A 223 -65.69 15.72 70.80
N TYR A 224 -66.92 15.76 71.32
CA TYR A 224 -67.67 17.00 71.53
C TYR A 224 -67.00 17.75 72.68
N SER A 225 -66.47 18.94 72.39
CA SER A 225 -66.24 19.96 73.40
C SER A 225 -66.93 21.22 72.92
N ASP A 226 -67.85 21.68 73.76
CA ASP A 226 -68.52 22.97 73.73
C ASP A 226 -67.50 24.11 73.53
N GLY A 227 -67.80 25.05 72.63
CA GLY A 227 -67.01 26.29 72.49
C GLY A 227 -66.87 26.86 71.08
N GLN A 228 -67.53 28.00 70.86
CA GLN A 228 -67.38 29.03 69.82
C GLN A 228 -66.54 28.77 68.54
N HIS A 229 -67.22 28.90 67.40
CA HIS A 229 -66.66 28.99 66.05
C HIS A 229 -65.66 30.15 65.84
N ARG A 230 -64.51 29.86 65.22
CA ARG A 230 -63.83 30.73 64.23
C ARG A 230 -63.22 29.88 63.11
N PRO A 231 -63.48 30.14 61.82
CA PRO A 231 -62.83 29.43 60.73
C PRO A 231 -61.36 29.89 60.58
N PRO A 232 -60.39 28.99 60.31
CA PRO A 232 -59.03 29.38 59.96
C PRO A 232 -58.98 29.92 58.52
N PRO A 233 -58.06 30.85 58.19
CA PRO A 233 -57.96 31.44 56.86
C PRO A 233 -57.41 30.44 55.84
N ALA A 234 -57.80 30.63 54.56
CA ALA A 234 -57.32 29.84 53.43
C ALA A 234 -55.78 29.89 53.34
N GLN A 235 -55.11 28.78 53.67
CA GLN A 235 -53.68 28.64 53.46
C GLN A 235 -53.39 28.15 52.04
N HIS A 236 -52.51 28.88 51.36
CA HIS A 236 -51.92 28.50 50.08
C HIS A 236 -51.30 27.10 50.15
N ARG A 237 -51.75 26.24 49.23
CA ARG A 237 -51.24 24.88 49.02
C ARG A 237 -49.79 24.98 48.50
N LYS A 238 -48.80 24.81 49.38
CA LYS A 238 -47.40 24.66 48.96
C LYS A 238 -47.24 23.35 48.17
N PRO A 239 -46.53 23.34 47.02
CA PRO A 239 -46.24 22.08 46.34
C PRO A 239 -45.32 21.23 47.23
N LYS A 240 -45.71 19.97 47.45
CA LYS A 240 -44.90 18.98 48.18
C LYS A 240 -43.52 18.85 47.49
N PRO A 241 -42.41 18.75 48.24
CA PRO A 241 -41.11 18.50 47.62
C PRO A 241 -41.13 17.14 46.95
N LYS A 242 -40.77 17.08 45.66
CA LYS A 242 -40.41 15.84 44.99
C LYS A 242 -39.07 15.38 45.57
N VAL A 243 -39.12 14.53 46.59
CA VAL A 243 -37.93 13.88 47.13
C VAL A 243 -37.55 12.76 46.17
N GLY A 244 -36.65 13.05 45.24
CA GLY A 244 -35.97 12.03 44.45
C GLY A 244 -34.89 11.38 45.31
N PHE A 245 -35.01 10.10 45.61
CA PHE A 245 -33.93 9.36 46.26
C PHE A 245 -32.77 9.21 45.26
N PRO A 246 -31.52 9.56 45.63
CA PRO A 246 -30.36 9.27 44.80
C PRO A 246 -30.18 7.75 44.71
N MET A 247 -30.14 7.21 43.50
CA MET A 247 -29.79 5.80 43.29
C MET A 247 -28.30 5.59 43.63
N PRO A 248 -27.92 4.53 44.36
CA PRO A 248 -26.51 4.24 44.64
C PRO A 248 -25.75 4.01 43.33
N ARG A 249 -24.62 4.71 43.14
CA ARG A 249 -23.68 4.39 42.04
C ARG A 249 -23.19 2.94 42.24
N PRO A 250 -23.22 2.07 41.20
CA PRO A 250 -22.59 0.77 41.32
C PRO A 250 -21.07 0.97 41.48
N ARG A 251 -20.47 0.20 42.41
CA ARG A 251 -19.02 0.18 42.62
C ARG A 251 -18.30 -0.26 41.34
N PRO A 252 -17.07 0.20 41.08
CA PRO A 252 -16.33 -0.21 39.89
C PRO A 252 -16.08 -1.71 39.97
N LYS A 253 -16.64 -2.46 39.01
CA LYS A 253 -16.23 -3.85 38.77
C LYS A 253 -14.80 -3.79 38.24
N ALA A 254 -13.87 -4.36 39.00
CA ALA A 254 -12.56 -4.72 38.51
C ALA A 254 -12.74 -5.64 37.30
N TYR A 255 -12.28 -5.19 36.13
CA TYR A 255 -12.18 -6.02 34.95
C TYR A 255 -10.79 -6.68 34.98
N THR A 256 -10.71 -7.91 35.46
CA THR A 256 -9.57 -8.78 35.17
C THR A 256 -9.82 -9.38 33.79
N ASN A 257 -8.91 -9.10 32.85
CA ASN A 257 -8.86 -9.70 31.53
C ASN A 257 -9.08 -11.22 31.58
N SER A 258 -9.92 -11.73 30.68
CA SER A 258 -9.90 -13.12 30.24
C SER A 258 -9.08 -13.20 28.95
N VAL A 259 -7.79 -13.50 29.09
CA VAL A 259 -6.96 -13.99 27.98
C VAL A 259 -6.72 -15.48 28.25
N ASP A 260 -6.77 -16.26 27.18
CA ASP A 260 -6.41 -17.67 27.04
C ASP A 260 -7.35 -18.72 27.65
N VAL A 261 -8.42 -18.97 26.91
CA VAL A 261 -9.01 -20.31 26.81
C VAL A 261 -8.59 -20.90 25.47
N LEU A 262 -7.44 -21.58 25.50
CA LEU A 262 -7.13 -22.84 24.81
C LEU A 262 -7.79 -23.05 23.43
N ASP A 263 -7.17 -22.52 22.39
CA ASP A 263 -7.20 -23.17 21.07
C ASP A 263 -6.25 -24.36 21.13
N GLY A 264 -6.83 -25.56 21.09
CA GLY A 264 -6.10 -26.80 20.87
C GLY A 264 -6.04 -27.10 19.38
N GLU A 265 -4.85 -27.42 18.88
CA GLU A 265 -4.66 -28.37 17.80
C GLU A 265 -3.36 -29.13 18.08
N GLY A 266 -3.45 -30.46 18.07
CA GLY A 266 -2.30 -31.36 18.08
C GLY A 266 -2.09 -31.94 16.69
N TRP A 267 -0.83 -32.18 16.32
CA TRP A 267 -0.32 -33.51 15.93
C TRP A 267 1.18 -33.49 15.60
N GLU A 268 1.86 -34.54 16.09
CA GLU A 268 3.00 -35.29 15.51
C GLU A 268 4.26 -34.53 15.06
N SER A 269 5.40 -34.60 15.77
CA SER A 269 6.34 -35.71 15.99
C SER A 269 7.58 -35.60 15.08
N GLN A 270 8.77 -35.40 15.68
CA GLN A 270 9.95 -36.28 15.58
C GLN A 270 11.26 -35.54 15.95
N ASP A 271 12.12 -36.32 16.59
CA ASP A 271 13.57 -36.22 16.73
C ASP A 271 14.19 -35.34 17.83
N ALA A 272 14.60 -36.06 18.88
CA ALA A 272 15.66 -35.75 19.85
C ALA A 272 17.05 -36.13 19.25
N PRO A 273 18.19 -36.07 19.99
CA PRO A 273 18.66 -35.10 20.99
C PRO A 273 20.16 -34.68 20.78
N SER A 274 20.65 -33.86 21.72
CA SER A 274 22.03 -33.81 22.26
C SER A 274 23.12 -33.01 21.51
N CYS A 275 23.72 -32.02 22.18
CA CYS A 275 25.05 -32.16 22.80
C CYS A 275 25.41 -30.96 23.68
N SER A 276 26.15 -31.26 24.75
CA SER A 276 26.62 -30.47 25.89
C SER A 276 27.73 -29.44 25.58
N THR A 277 27.83 -28.35 26.36
CA THR A 277 28.93 -28.02 27.31
C THR A 277 28.94 -26.52 27.69
N HIS A 278 29.08 -26.25 29.00
CA HIS A 278 29.42 -24.97 29.67
C HIS A 278 30.99 -24.89 29.79
N PRO A 279 31.65 -23.86 30.38
CA PRO A 279 31.64 -22.39 30.19
C PRO A 279 33.06 -21.73 30.20
N CYS A 280 33.11 -20.39 30.36
CA CYS A 280 34.26 -19.49 30.68
C CYS A 280 35.13 -19.06 29.46
N ASP A 281 35.68 -17.86 29.33
CA ASP A 281 35.80 -16.68 30.20
C ASP A 281 36.20 -15.44 29.36
N SER A 282 35.85 -14.25 29.85
CA SER A 282 36.52 -12.94 29.70
C SER A 282 37.03 -12.41 28.33
N SER A 283 36.48 -11.27 27.88
CA SER A 283 37.22 -10.00 27.70
C SER A 283 36.34 -8.87 27.11
N LEU A 284 36.11 -7.83 27.93
CA LEU A 284 35.89 -6.42 27.54
C LEU A 284 37.24 -5.67 27.74
N PRO A 285 37.44 -4.38 27.37
CA PRO A 285 36.50 -3.35 26.92
C PRO A 285 36.99 -2.47 25.74
N CYS A 286 36.16 -1.45 25.45
CA CYS A 286 36.39 -0.26 24.62
C CYS A 286 37.50 0.68 25.16
N ASP A 287 38.21 1.38 24.26
CA ASP A 287 38.57 2.81 24.29
C ASP A 287 39.38 3.13 23.00
N SER A 288 39.01 4.11 22.17
CA SER A 288 39.26 5.56 22.26
C SER A 288 40.69 5.97 21.84
N ASP A 289 40.74 7.02 21.01
CA ASP A 289 41.87 7.85 20.57
C ASP A 289 42.87 7.33 19.51
N LEU A 290 42.66 7.72 18.25
CA LEU A 290 43.58 8.59 17.47
C LEU A 290 42.90 9.16 16.22
#